data_AF-A0A2K8US56-F1
#
_entry.id   AF-A0A2K8US56-F1
#
_cell.length_a   1.000
_cell.length_b   1.000
_cell.length_c   1.000
_cell.angle_alpha   90.00
_cell.angle_beta   90.00
_cell.angle_gamma   90.00
#
_symmetry.space_group_name_H-M   'P 1'
#
loop_
_entity.id
_entity.type
_entity.pdbx_description
1 polymer ?
#
loop_
_entity_poly.entity_id
_entity_poly.type
_entity_poly.pdbx_seq_one_letter_code
_entity_poly.pdbx_strand_id
1 'polypeptide(L)'
;MKVWLTSLALLTGLTACSEQPQKPVVDPAKYQVQTAQELQQRFDALNVQLAQDFQKFKKVESIAFAHQFPLDVNNLQSLNQHLVSSTALKPSKIAYCDMMNSYFADMFRLGHYNLELVDDIKLPNAKNENLKANFSDADHFYTFILDRYTTYRQVQQTMGYGCNLKAAL
;
A
#
# COMPACT_ATOMS: atom_id res chain seq x y z
N MET A 1 15.83 -66.31 23.37
CA MET A 1 15.17 -65.21 22.62
C MET A 1 14.04 -64.65 23.47
N LYS A 2 14.17 -63.40 23.92
CA LYS A 2 13.05 -62.60 24.45
C LYS A 2 13.47 -61.14 24.34
N VAL A 3 12.90 -60.47 23.35
CA VAL A 3 13.22 -59.10 22.92
C VAL A 3 12.53 -58.12 23.87
N TRP A 4 13.29 -57.19 24.45
CA TRP A 4 12.77 -56.03 25.16
C TRP A 4 12.50 -54.91 24.14
N LEU A 5 11.24 -54.48 24.03
CA LEU A 5 10.82 -53.32 23.26
C LEU A 5 10.65 -52.14 24.22
N THR A 6 11.63 -51.23 24.25
CA THR A 6 11.51 -49.92 24.88
C THR A 6 11.06 -48.90 23.83
N SER A 7 9.79 -48.48 23.90
CA SER A 7 9.25 -47.41 23.07
C SER A 7 9.60 -46.05 23.69
N LEU A 8 10.58 -45.35 23.10
CA LEU A 8 10.85 -43.94 23.38
C LEU A 8 9.90 -43.09 22.50
N ALA A 9 8.86 -42.51 23.09
CA ALA A 9 8.02 -41.51 22.42
C ALA A 9 8.63 -40.13 22.63
N LEU A 10 9.42 -39.66 21.66
CA LEU A 10 9.84 -38.25 21.55
C LEU A 10 8.66 -37.43 21.01
N LEU A 11 7.96 -36.75 21.92
CA LEU A 11 7.04 -35.66 21.59
C LEU A 11 7.88 -34.40 21.34
N THR A 12 8.30 -34.20 20.08
CA THR A 12 8.79 -32.90 19.62
C THR A 12 7.59 -31.99 19.38
N GLY A 13 7.24 -31.19 20.39
CA GLY A 13 6.31 -30.08 20.23
C GLY A 13 6.88 -29.09 19.22
N LEU A 14 6.30 -29.06 18.02
CA LEU A 14 6.54 -28.02 17.03
C LEU A 14 5.94 -26.71 17.57
N THR A 15 6.73 -25.92 18.27
CA THR A 15 6.40 -24.50 18.48
C THR A 15 6.54 -23.82 17.13
N ALA A 16 5.43 -23.73 16.38
CA ALA A 16 5.33 -22.82 15.26
C ALA A 16 5.33 -21.39 15.82
N CYS A 17 6.52 -20.87 16.10
CA CYS A 17 6.72 -19.43 16.22
C CYS A 17 6.46 -18.87 14.81
N SER A 18 5.22 -18.45 14.55
CA SER A 18 4.92 -17.61 13.40
C SER A 18 5.77 -16.35 13.54
N GLU A 19 6.81 -16.22 12.71
CA GLU A 19 7.57 -14.98 12.59
C GLU A 19 6.57 -13.86 12.34
N GLN A 20 6.42 -12.96 13.31
CA GLN A 20 5.69 -11.72 13.08
C GLN A 20 6.38 -11.02 11.91
N PRO A 21 5.63 -10.55 10.89
CA PRO A 21 6.22 -9.79 9.80
C PRO A 21 7.06 -8.66 10.40
N GLN A 22 8.36 -8.68 10.13
CA GLN A 22 9.25 -7.63 10.59
C GLN A 22 8.78 -6.33 9.94
N LYS A 23 8.42 -5.35 10.76
CA LYS A 23 8.09 -4.02 10.25
C LYS A 23 9.31 -3.48 9.49
N PRO A 24 9.12 -2.88 8.30
CA PRO A 24 10.23 -2.33 7.55
C PRO A 24 11.00 -1.32 8.41
N VAL A 25 12.33 -1.40 8.41
CA VAL A 25 13.18 -0.40 9.07
C VAL A 25 13.12 0.86 8.22
N VAL A 26 12.44 1.88 8.73
CA VAL A 26 12.25 3.17 8.04
C VAL A 26 13.12 4.22 8.71
N ASP A 27 13.94 4.93 7.94
CA ASP A 27 14.63 6.15 8.39
C ASP A 27 13.66 7.35 8.34
N PRO A 28 13.25 7.90 9.49
CA PRO A 28 12.34 9.05 9.53
C PRO A 28 12.92 10.30 8.84
N ALA A 29 14.24 10.49 8.87
CA ALA A 29 14.89 11.68 8.34
C ALA A 29 14.70 11.82 6.82
N LYS A 30 14.44 10.72 6.11
CA LYS A 30 14.13 10.73 4.67
C LYS A 30 12.79 11.42 4.34
N TYR A 31 11.87 11.46 5.30
CA TYR A 31 10.48 11.92 5.09
C TYR A 31 10.17 13.24 5.78
N GLN A 32 10.91 13.60 6.82
CA GLN A 32 10.74 14.88 7.52
C GLN A 32 11.06 16.06 6.60
N VAL A 33 10.26 17.12 6.72
CA VAL A 33 10.41 18.40 6.01
C VAL A 33 10.18 19.55 6.97
N GLN A 34 10.60 20.76 6.61
CA GLN A 34 10.56 21.91 7.52
C GLN A 34 9.26 22.71 7.42
N THR A 35 8.56 22.64 6.28
CA THR A 35 7.39 23.49 6.01
C THR A 35 6.29 22.72 5.31
N ALA A 36 5.04 23.18 5.46
CA ALA A 36 3.90 22.63 4.74
C ALA A 36 4.06 22.76 3.22
N GLN A 37 4.74 23.80 2.73
CA GLN A 37 5.03 23.96 1.30
C GLN A 37 5.98 22.87 0.79
N GLU A 38 7.04 22.56 1.54
CA GLU A 38 7.95 21.46 1.21
C GLU A 38 7.22 20.12 1.27
N LEU A 39 6.32 19.93 2.25
CA LEU A 39 5.49 18.74 2.35
C LEU A 39 4.60 18.57 1.12
N GLN A 40 3.90 19.65 0.71
CA GLN A 40 3.08 19.65 -0.51
C GLN A 40 3.91 19.23 -1.72
N GLN A 41 5.10 19.80 -1.89
CA GLN A 41 6.00 19.45 -3.01
C GLN A 41 6.39 17.97 -2.99
N ARG A 42 6.61 17.37 -1.82
CA ARG A 42 6.90 15.94 -1.69
C ARG A 42 5.71 15.07 -2.06
N PHE A 43 4.48 15.46 -1.68
CA PHE A 43 3.25 14.79 -2.12
C PHE A 43 3.04 14.92 -3.63
N ASP A 44 3.25 16.11 -4.19
CA ASP A 44 3.13 16.35 -5.62
C ASP A 44 4.14 15.51 -6.42
N ALA A 45 5.39 15.46 -5.97
CA ALA A 45 6.43 14.62 -6.55
C ALA A 45 6.08 13.13 -6.48
N LEU A 46 5.55 12.67 -5.35
CA LEU A 46 5.08 11.30 -5.19
C LEU A 46 3.94 10.96 -6.16
N ASN A 47 3.00 11.89 -6.38
CA ASN A 47 1.91 11.73 -7.35
C ASN A 47 2.43 11.68 -8.78
N VAL A 48 3.40 12.53 -9.15
CA VAL A 48 4.05 12.49 -10.47
C VAL A 48 4.77 11.16 -10.68
N GLN A 49 5.47 10.66 -9.68
CA GLN A 49 6.15 9.36 -9.74
C GLN A 49 5.14 8.22 -9.96
N LEU A 50 4.02 8.21 -9.22
CA LEU A 50 2.96 7.22 -9.42
C LEU A 50 2.42 7.26 -10.85
N ALA A 51 2.15 8.45 -11.40
CA ALA A 51 1.64 8.58 -12.76
C ALA A 51 2.60 7.96 -13.78
N GLN A 52 3.90 8.20 -13.63
CA GLN A 52 4.95 7.66 -14.51
C GLN A 52 5.09 6.14 -14.37
N ASP A 53 5.14 5.64 -13.14
CA ASP A 53 5.24 4.20 -12.86
C ASP A 53 4.01 3.46 -13.38
N PHE A 54 2.82 4.02 -13.18
CA PHE A 54 1.57 3.45 -13.68
C PHE A 54 1.55 3.42 -15.21
N GLN A 55 1.99 4.50 -15.88
CA GLN A 55 2.08 4.55 -17.33
C GLN A 55 3.04 3.48 -17.87
N LYS A 56 4.21 3.33 -17.25
CA LYS A 56 5.19 2.30 -17.61
C LYS A 56 4.63 0.90 -17.38
N PHE A 57 3.98 0.68 -16.24
CA PHE A 57 3.34 -0.58 -15.89
C PHE A 57 2.28 -0.97 -16.92
N LYS A 58 1.37 -0.07 -17.26
CA LYS A 58 0.35 -0.32 -18.31
C LYS A 58 0.94 -0.65 -19.67
N LYS A 59 2.06 -0.03 -20.03
CA LYS A 59 2.74 -0.32 -21.31
C LYS A 59 3.28 -1.75 -21.33
N VAL A 60 3.88 -2.20 -20.23
CA VAL A 60 4.45 -3.55 -20.09
C VAL A 60 3.34 -4.59 -19.98
N GLU A 61 2.36 -4.36 -19.12
CA GLU A 61 1.27 -5.28 -18.79
C GLU A 61 -0.01 -4.95 -19.58
N SER A 62 0.10 -4.46 -20.82
CA SER A 62 -1.03 -3.87 -21.56
C SER A 62 -2.26 -4.79 -21.67
N ILE A 63 -2.05 -6.10 -21.83
CA ILE A 63 -3.11 -7.12 -21.90
C ILE A 63 -3.87 -7.31 -20.58
N ALA A 64 -3.30 -6.86 -19.46
CA ALA A 64 -3.92 -6.97 -18.15
C ALA A 64 -4.96 -5.87 -17.92
N PHE A 65 -5.04 -4.84 -18.78
CA PHE A 65 -5.92 -3.69 -18.61
C PHE A 65 -7.00 -3.63 -19.70
N ALA A 66 -8.24 -3.33 -19.30
CA ALA A 66 -9.34 -3.14 -20.25
C ALA A 66 -9.24 -1.84 -21.06
N HIS A 67 -8.65 -0.80 -20.47
CA HIS A 67 -8.52 0.53 -21.10
C HIS A 67 -7.12 1.09 -20.91
N GLN A 68 -6.69 1.96 -21.84
CA GLN A 68 -5.34 2.56 -21.86
C GLN A 68 -5.30 4.02 -21.40
N PHE A 69 -6.38 4.54 -20.79
CA PHE A 69 -6.39 5.90 -20.24
C PHE A 69 -5.33 6.10 -19.14
N PRO A 70 -4.70 7.29 -19.07
CA PRO A 70 -3.75 7.61 -18.01
C PRO A 70 -4.43 7.64 -16.64
N LEU A 71 -3.69 7.29 -15.59
CA LEU A 71 -4.16 7.42 -14.21
C LEU A 71 -4.28 8.90 -13.83
N ASP A 72 -5.44 9.31 -13.31
CA ASP A 72 -5.60 10.61 -12.68
C ASP A 72 -5.16 10.53 -11.21
N VAL A 73 -3.90 10.88 -10.96
CA VAL A 73 -3.32 10.88 -9.61
C VAL A 73 -3.88 11.99 -8.70
N ASN A 74 -4.58 12.98 -9.26
CA ASN A 74 -5.29 13.99 -8.48
C ASN A 74 -6.72 13.54 -8.13
N ASN A 75 -7.14 12.35 -8.57
CA ASN A 75 -8.45 11.81 -8.25
C ASN A 75 -8.40 10.29 -8.09
N LEU A 76 -7.78 9.79 -7.02
CA LEU A 76 -7.70 8.34 -6.76
C LEU A 76 -9.05 7.68 -6.43
N GLN A 77 -10.15 8.45 -6.35
CA GLN A 77 -11.49 7.87 -6.36
C GLN A 77 -11.83 7.24 -7.71
N SER A 78 -11.20 7.66 -8.81
CA SER A 78 -11.34 7.03 -10.13
C SER A 78 -10.38 5.86 -10.36
N LEU A 79 -9.65 5.38 -9.35
CA LEU A 79 -8.70 4.28 -9.51
C LEU A 79 -9.37 2.99 -10.05
N ASN A 80 -10.64 2.76 -9.73
CA ASN A 80 -11.48 1.69 -10.29
C ASN A 80 -11.75 1.79 -11.81
N GLN A 81 -11.31 2.84 -12.49
CA GLN A 81 -11.29 2.90 -13.95
C GLN A 81 -10.02 2.26 -14.55
N HIS A 82 -9.04 1.95 -13.71
CA HIS A 82 -7.75 1.39 -14.08
C HIS A 82 -7.55 -0.02 -13.51
N LEU A 83 -8.58 -0.85 -13.65
CA LEU A 83 -8.59 -2.21 -13.13
C LEU A 83 -7.61 -3.11 -13.89
N VAL A 84 -6.81 -3.84 -13.13
CA VAL A 84 -6.13 -5.05 -13.60
C VAL A 84 -7.16 -6.17 -13.66
N SER A 85 -7.26 -6.83 -14.81
CA SER A 85 -8.23 -7.89 -15.06
C SER A 85 -8.14 -9.01 -14.02
N SER A 86 -9.30 -9.55 -13.64
CA SER A 86 -9.37 -10.77 -12.82
C SER A 86 -8.69 -11.97 -13.49
N THR A 87 -8.58 -11.97 -14.82
CA THR A 87 -7.90 -13.01 -15.61
C THR A 87 -6.43 -12.70 -15.86
N ALA A 88 -5.92 -11.55 -15.42
CA ALA A 88 -4.50 -11.23 -15.54
C ALA A 88 -3.63 -12.25 -14.79
N LEU A 89 -2.40 -12.44 -15.27
CA LEU A 89 -1.46 -13.34 -14.63
C LEU A 89 -1.12 -12.86 -13.22
N LYS A 90 -0.87 -13.82 -12.31
CA LYS A 90 -0.50 -13.52 -10.92
C LYS A 90 0.68 -12.52 -10.81
N PRO A 91 1.76 -12.59 -11.62
CA PRO A 91 2.83 -11.60 -11.58
C PRO A 91 2.37 -10.16 -11.85
N SER A 92 1.47 -9.96 -12.82
CA SER A 92 0.92 -8.62 -13.10
C SER A 92 0.13 -8.07 -11.91
N LYS A 93 -0.65 -8.92 -11.24
CA LYS A 93 -1.40 -8.54 -10.04
C LYS A 93 -0.48 -8.19 -8.87
N ILE A 94 0.60 -8.95 -8.68
CA ILE A 94 1.63 -8.66 -7.67
C ILE A 94 2.30 -7.31 -7.97
N ALA A 95 2.77 -7.10 -9.20
CA ALA A 95 3.43 -5.86 -9.58
C ALA A 95 2.51 -4.63 -9.42
N TYR A 96 1.22 -4.77 -9.73
CA TYR A 96 0.23 -3.72 -9.44
C TYR A 96 0.14 -3.44 -7.93
N CYS A 97 0.00 -4.47 -7.11
CA CYS A 97 -0.05 -4.32 -5.66
C CYS A 97 1.23 -3.69 -5.09
N ASP A 98 2.40 -4.10 -5.58
CA ASP A 98 3.69 -3.59 -5.10
C ASP A 98 3.83 -2.09 -5.41
N MET A 99 3.45 -1.66 -6.62
CA MET A 99 3.43 -0.25 -7.00
C MET A 99 2.48 0.56 -6.13
N MET A 100 1.22 0.13 -6.00
CA MET A 100 0.21 0.86 -5.23
C MET A 100 0.52 0.86 -3.73
N ASN A 101 0.96 -0.26 -3.15
CA ASN A 101 1.34 -0.34 -1.75
C ASN A 101 2.57 0.53 -1.44
N SER A 102 3.57 0.54 -2.33
CA SER A 102 4.75 1.40 -2.16
C SER A 102 4.37 2.88 -2.17
N TYR A 103 3.52 3.30 -3.12
CA TYR A 103 3.00 4.65 -3.16
C TYR A 103 2.27 5.04 -1.87
N PHE A 104 1.33 4.22 -1.40
CA PHE A 104 0.59 4.52 -0.17
C PHE A 104 1.47 4.46 1.09
N ALA A 105 2.48 3.59 1.12
CA ALA A 105 3.42 3.54 2.23
C ALA A 105 4.30 4.81 2.29
N ASP A 106 4.75 5.33 1.16
CA ASP A 106 5.51 6.58 1.12
C ASP A 106 4.62 7.78 1.42
N MET A 107 3.37 7.78 0.94
CA MET A 107 2.35 8.77 1.30
C MET A 107 2.13 8.79 2.82
N PHE A 108 1.94 7.62 3.44
CA PHE A 108 1.80 7.48 4.88
C PHE A 108 3.00 8.06 5.61
N ARG A 109 4.23 7.68 5.24
CA ARG A 109 5.45 8.14 5.90
C ARG A 109 5.63 9.65 5.78
N LEU A 110 5.33 10.24 4.61
CA LEU A 110 5.36 11.69 4.43
C LEU A 110 4.39 12.39 5.37
N GLY A 111 3.15 11.92 5.50
CA GLY A 111 2.20 12.55 6.42
C GLY A 111 2.52 12.27 7.90
N HIS A 112 2.82 11.02 8.23
CA HIS A 112 3.05 10.55 9.59
C HIS A 112 4.27 11.19 10.27
N TYR A 113 5.35 11.42 9.55
CA TYR A 113 6.53 12.10 10.11
C TYR A 113 6.40 13.63 10.12
N ASN A 114 5.31 14.19 9.58
CA ASN A 114 5.08 15.61 9.47
C ASN A 114 3.66 15.99 9.93
N LEU A 115 3.13 15.34 10.97
CA LEU A 115 1.75 15.50 11.45
C LEU A 115 1.34 16.94 11.78
N GLU A 116 2.29 17.81 12.15
CA GLU A 116 2.00 19.22 12.43
C GLU A 116 1.81 20.06 11.16
N LEU A 117 2.13 19.50 9.99
CA LEU A 117 2.08 20.18 8.69
C LEU A 117 0.98 19.62 7.76
N VAL A 118 0.38 18.46 8.08
CA VAL A 118 -0.52 17.76 7.14
C VAL A 118 -1.86 18.46 6.93
N ASP A 119 -2.33 19.27 7.88
CA ASP A 119 -3.59 20.00 7.72
C ASP A 119 -3.44 21.23 6.80
N ASP A 120 -2.19 21.67 6.56
CA ASP A 120 -1.86 22.81 5.68
C ASP A 120 -1.59 22.40 4.23
N ILE A 121 -1.54 21.09 3.94
CA ILE A 121 -1.41 20.58 2.57
C ILE A 121 -2.78 20.38 1.91
N LYS A 122 -2.79 20.45 0.58
CA LYS A 122 -3.95 20.17 -0.26
C LYS A 122 -3.87 18.72 -0.74
N LEU A 123 -4.68 17.88 -0.11
CA LEU A 123 -4.91 16.53 -0.56
C LEU A 123 -6.27 16.45 -1.31
N PRO A 124 -6.30 16.04 -2.60
CA PRO A 124 -7.52 16.02 -3.39
C PRO A 124 -8.63 15.19 -2.75
N ASN A 125 -9.90 15.63 -2.82
CA ASN A 125 -11.05 14.91 -2.24
C ASN A 125 -10.98 14.63 -0.72
N ALA A 126 -10.08 15.28 0.03
CA ALA A 126 -9.92 15.10 1.48
C ALA A 126 -10.26 16.37 2.29
N LYS A 127 -11.03 17.31 1.75
CA LYS A 127 -11.33 18.59 2.44
C LYS A 127 -12.11 18.42 3.75
N ASN A 128 -12.88 17.34 3.89
CA ASN A 128 -13.68 17.05 5.07
C ASN A 128 -13.01 16.01 5.98
N GLU A 129 -11.75 15.70 5.73
CA GLU A 129 -11.00 14.68 6.43
C GLU A 129 -10.17 15.31 7.55
N ASN A 130 -10.02 14.58 8.67
CA ASN A 130 -9.05 14.94 9.69
C ASN A 130 -7.71 14.31 9.30
N LEU A 131 -6.88 15.04 8.55
CA LEU A 131 -5.63 14.49 8.02
C LEU A 131 -4.68 14.12 9.13
N LYS A 132 -4.57 14.93 10.19
CA LYS A 132 -3.75 14.59 11.36
C LYS A 132 -4.13 13.25 11.99
N ALA A 133 -5.42 12.96 12.13
CA ALA A 133 -5.90 11.65 12.60
C ALA A 133 -5.69 10.54 11.56
N ASN A 134 -5.91 10.83 10.27
CA ASN A 134 -5.74 9.83 9.22
C ASN A 134 -4.28 9.37 9.07
N PHE A 135 -3.30 10.24 9.34
CA PHE A 135 -1.88 9.93 9.25
C PHE A 135 -1.24 9.55 10.61
N SER A 136 -2.00 9.54 11.71
CA SER A 136 -1.44 9.34 13.06
C SER A 136 -0.81 7.96 13.25
N ASP A 137 -1.35 6.95 12.59
CA ASP A 137 -0.82 5.58 12.60
C ASP A 137 -1.32 4.78 11.37
N ALA A 138 -0.75 3.60 11.21
CA ALA A 138 -1.00 2.73 10.07
C ALA A 138 -2.47 2.25 9.99
N ASP A 139 -3.17 2.06 11.11
CA ASP A 139 -4.54 1.54 11.09
C ASP A 139 -5.54 2.63 10.64
N HIS A 140 -5.37 3.85 11.12
CA HIS A 140 -6.15 5.01 10.66
C HIS A 140 -5.87 5.29 9.17
N PHE A 141 -4.60 5.24 8.76
CA PHE A 141 -4.22 5.48 7.37
C PHE A 141 -4.75 4.39 6.44
N TYR A 142 -4.65 3.12 6.83
CA TYR A 142 -5.19 1.99 6.08
C TYR A 142 -6.69 2.18 5.80
N THR A 143 -7.45 2.54 6.83
CA THR A 143 -8.90 2.78 6.73
C THR A 143 -9.20 3.98 5.84
N PHE A 144 -8.45 5.08 6.02
CA PHE A 144 -8.56 6.26 5.17
C PHE A 144 -8.37 5.93 3.69
N ILE A 145 -7.31 5.21 3.32
CA ILE A 145 -7.00 4.87 1.93
C ILE A 145 -8.05 3.94 1.33
N LEU A 146 -8.42 2.86 2.03
CA LEU A 146 -9.30 1.84 1.45
C LEU A 146 -10.77 2.23 1.38
N ASP A 147 -11.23 3.07 2.31
CA ASP A 147 -12.67 3.28 2.50
C ASP A 147 -13.14 4.69 2.14
N ARG A 148 -12.25 5.69 2.09
CA ARG A 148 -12.65 7.11 1.98
C ARG A 148 -11.90 7.89 0.90
N TYR A 149 -10.59 7.67 0.79
CA TYR A 149 -9.74 8.45 -0.11
C TYR A 149 -9.69 7.91 -1.55
N THR A 150 -9.79 6.59 -1.70
CA THR A 150 -9.59 5.92 -2.99
C THR A 150 -10.61 4.83 -3.24
N THR A 151 -10.66 4.30 -4.46
CA THR A 151 -11.37 3.06 -4.79
C THR A 151 -10.47 1.82 -4.78
N TYR A 152 -9.36 1.85 -4.05
CA TYR A 152 -8.36 0.77 -4.05
C TYR A 152 -8.93 -0.57 -3.53
N ARG A 153 -9.82 -0.55 -2.54
CA ARG A 153 -10.53 -1.76 -2.09
C ARG A 153 -11.33 -2.40 -3.23
N GLN A 154 -12.06 -1.60 -4.00
CA GLN A 154 -12.84 -2.08 -5.15
C GLN A 154 -11.92 -2.67 -6.22
N VAL A 155 -10.76 -2.08 -6.45
CA VAL A 155 -9.78 -2.60 -7.41
C VAL A 155 -9.29 -3.98 -6.99
N GLN A 156 -8.91 -4.16 -5.72
CA GLN A 156 -8.46 -5.44 -5.18
C GLN A 156 -9.54 -6.53 -5.31
N GLN A 157 -10.79 -6.17 -5.00
CA GLN A 157 -11.94 -7.07 -5.14
C GLN A 157 -12.17 -7.48 -6.59
N THR A 158 -12.12 -6.53 -7.53
CA THR A 158 -12.37 -6.78 -8.96
C THR A 158 -11.23 -7.58 -9.58
N MET A 159 -9.98 -7.28 -9.23
CA MET A 159 -8.79 -8.03 -9.63
C MET A 159 -8.79 -9.45 -9.03
N GLY A 160 -9.58 -9.71 -7.99
CA GLY A 160 -9.60 -10.98 -7.25
C GLY A 160 -8.26 -11.26 -6.58
N TYR A 161 -7.57 -10.21 -6.11
CA TYR A 161 -6.26 -10.32 -5.47
C TYR A 161 -6.10 -9.22 -4.42
N GLY A 162 -5.89 -9.62 -3.17
CA GLY A 162 -5.72 -8.69 -2.05
C GLY A 162 -4.31 -8.11 -2.02
N CYS A 163 -4.19 -6.80 -2.14
CA CYS A 163 -2.93 -6.10 -1.94
C CYS A 163 -2.76 -5.85 -0.43
N ASN A 164 -1.73 -6.44 0.18
CA ASN A 164 -1.54 -6.37 1.63
C ASN A 164 -0.95 -5.02 2.07
N LEU A 165 -1.73 -3.94 1.93
CA LEU A 165 -1.33 -2.59 2.32
C LEU A 165 -0.93 -2.53 3.80
N LYS A 166 -1.65 -3.26 4.67
CA LYS A 166 -1.34 -3.28 6.11
C LYS A 166 0.08 -3.77 6.42
N ALA A 167 0.62 -4.69 5.62
CA ALA A 167 2.01 -5.13 5.78
C ALA A 167 3.04 -4.16 5.18
N ALA A 168 2.63 -3.25 4.29
CA ALA A 168 3.50 -2.27 3.67
C ALA A 168 3.67 -0.99 4.50
N LEU A 169 2.70 -0.71 5.39
CA LEU A 169 2.69 0.40 6.35
C LEU A 169 3.56 0.08 7.59
#